data_AF-A0A437P5E8-F1
#
_entry.id   AF-A0A437P5E8-F1
#
_cell.length_a   1.000
_cell.length_b   1.000
_cell.length_c   1.000
_cell.angle_alpha   90.00
_cell.angle_beta   90.00
_cell.angle_gamma   90.00
#
_symmetry.space_group_name_H-M   'P 1'
#
loop_
_entity.id
_entity.type
_entity.pdbx_description
1 polymer ?
#
loop_
_entity_poly.entity_id
_entity_poly.type
_entity_poly.pdbx_seq_one_letter_code
_entity_poly.pdbx_strand_id
1 'polypeptide(L)'
;MIAADTSRTRVRAPFGGRERSFQLRLGEMAELERLCGAGIGEIMARLATHRFTVNDVWETIRLGLEGAGTTPIEAQALVMRYHPPAWPLGEFLALAAEIVTASVSGVPAGKAGTEGSDAPAPATSPSTSPPGR
;
A
#
# COMPACT_ATOMS: atom_id res chain seq x y z
N MET A 1 -6.21 -20.93 16.84
CA MET A 1 -5.02 -20.27 16.28
C MET A 1 -5.31 -18.78 16.29
N ILE A 2 -4.61 -17.99 17.10
CA ILE A 2 -4.80 -16.53 17.13
C ILE A 2 -4.27 -16.00 15.79
N ALA A 3 -5.10 -15.26 15.04
CA ALA A 3 -4.64 -14.60 13.83
C ALA A 3 -3.50 -13.65 14.20
N ALA A 4 -2.32 -13.82 13.59
CA ALA A 4 -1.21 -12.90 13.82
C ALA A 4 -1.64 -11.49 13.38
N ASP A 5 -1.44 -10.50 14.26
CA ASP A 5 -1.68 -9.11 13.92
C ASP A 5 -0.62 -8.64 12.91
N THR A 6 -1.01 -8.56 11.64
CA THR A 6 -0.16 -8.08 10.55
C THR A 6 -0.46 -6.64 10.14
N SER A 7 -1.17 -5.88 10.98
CA SER A 7 -1.52 -4.48 10.71
C SER A 7 -0.30 -3.60 10.43
N ARG A 8 0.84 -3.92 11.05
CA ARG A 8 2.10 -3.15 10.95
C ARG A 8 2.73 -3.13 9.57
N THR A 9 2.35 -4.00 8.65
CA THR A 9 2.91 -4.05 7.28
C THR A 9 1.85 -3.95 6.19
N ARG A 10 0.62 -3.56 6.56
CA ARG A 10 -0.50 -3.45 5.62
C ARG A 10 -0.67 -2.00 5.14
N VAL A 11 -0.66 -1.82 3.83
CA VAL A 11 -0.95 -0.55 3.17
C VAL A 11 -2.42 -0.52 2.75
N ARG A 12 -3.08 0.63 2.90
CA ARG A 12 -4.42 0.90 2.36
C ARG A 12 -4.31 2.05 1.36
N ALA A 13 -4.73 1.82 0.13
CA ALA A 13 -4.67 2.81 -0.94
C ALA A 13 -5.79 2.59 -1.98
N PRO A 14 -6.21 3.64 -2.71
CA PRO A 14 -7.17 3.51 -3.80
C PRO A 14 -6.55 2.78 -5.01
N PHE A 15 -7.22 1.73 -5.48
CA PHE A 15 -6.83 1.01 -6.71
C PHE A 15 -8.03 0.28 -7.32
N GLY A 16 -8.18 0.34 -8.64
CA GLY A 16 -9.34 -0.28 -9.29
C GLY A 16 -10.68 0.41 -8.97
N GLY A 17 -10.65 1.70 -8.61
CA GLY A 17 -11.85 2.49 -8.28
C GLY A 17 -12.41 2.29 -6.86
N ARG A 18 -11.67 1.61 -5.97
CA ARG A 18 -12.05 1.50 -4.54
C ARG A 18 -10.82 1.45 -3.64
N GLU A 19 -11.02 1.64 -2.34
CA GLU A 19 -9.99 1.41 -1.34
C GLU A 19 -9.61 -0.08 -1.30
N ARG A 20 -8.31 -0.38 -1.35
CA ARG A 20 -7.77 -1.75 -1.33
C ARG A 20 -6.71 -1.87 -0.26
N SER A 21 -6.56 -3.08 0.27
CA SER A 21 -5.45 -3.42 1.14
C SER A 21 -4.36 -4.13 0.35
N PHE A 22 -3.12 -3.85 0.69
CA PHE A 22 -1.93 -4.46 0.12
C PHE A 22 -1.00 -4.91 1.25
N GLN A 23 -0.39 -6.08 1.07
CA GLN A 23 0.54 -6.64 2.04
C GLN A 23 1.41 -7.71 1.36
N LEU A 24 2.73 -7.60 1.46
CA LEU A 24 3.63 -8.69 1.10
C LEU A 24 3.98 -9.44 2.39
N ARG A 25 3.54 -10.70 2.52
CA ARG A 25 4.05 -11.60 3.58
C ARG A 25 5.27 -12.32 3.04
N LEU A 26 5.89 -13.16 3.87
CA LEU A 26 7.13 -13.83 3.50
C LEU A 26 7.01 -14.67 2.20
N GLY A 27 5.84 -15.27 1.93
CA GLY A 27 5.61 -16.02 0.70
C GLY A 27 5.56 -15.13 -0.54
N GLU A 28 4.81 -14.03 -0.47
CA GLU A 28 4.70 -13.04 -1.53
C GLU A 28 6.02 -12.30 -1.76
N MET A 29 6.79 -12.03 -0.70
CA MET A 29 8.14 -11.47 -0.81
C MET A 29 9.07 -12.43 -1.55
N ALA A 30 9.09 -13.72 -1.18
CA ALA A 30 9.92 -14.71 -1.85
C ALA A 30 9.55 -14.90 -3.33
N GLU A 31 8.25 -14.87 -3.66
CA GLU A 31 7.79 -14.94 -5.05
C GLU A 31 8.15 -13.66 -5.83
N LEU A 32 8.04 -12.49 -5.21
CA LEU A 32 8.48 -11.23 -5.82
C LEU A 32 9.98 -11.25 -6.12
N GLU A 33 10.80 -11.70 -5.17
CA GLU A 33 12.24 -11.86 -5.37
C GLU A 33 12.57 -12.79 -6.54
N ARG A 34 11.82 -13.90 -6.66
CA ARG A 34 11.94 -14.85 -7.77
C ARG A 34 11.58 -14.21 -9.12
N LEU A 35 10.49 -13.44 -9.18
CA LEU A 35 9.99 -12.81 -10.41
C LEU A 35 10.85 -11.62 -10.86
N CYS A 36 11.46 -10.90 -9.92
CA CYS A 36 12.35 -9.78 -10.20
C CYS A 36 13.83 -10.18 -10.34
N GLY A 37 14.19 -11.40 -9.93
CA GLY A 37 15.57 -11.88 -9.93
C GLY A 37 16.49 -11.07 -9.01
N ALA A 38 15.94 -10.52 -7.92
CA ALA A 38 16.65 -9.64 -6.99
C ALA A 38 16.06 -9.78 -5.58
N GLY A 39 16.88 -9.62 -4.55
CA GLY A 39 16.41 -9.61 -3.17
C GLY A 39 15.55 -8.38 -2.84
N ILE A 40 14.69 -8.47 -1.82
CA ILE A 40 13.70 -7.43 -1.52
C ILE A 40 14.34 -6.05 -1.24
N GLY A 41 15.53 -6.01 -0.63
CA GLY A 41 16.27 -4.77 -0.40
C GLY A 41 16.75 -4.10 -1.68
N GLU A 42 17.14 -4.87 -2.69
CA GLU A 42 17.52 -4.35 -4.00
C GLU A 42 16.30 -3.84 -4.77
N ILE A 43 15.17 -4.57 -4.72
CA ILE A 43 13.89 -4.12 -5.30
C ILE A 43 13.47 -2.78 -4.68
N MET A 44 13.53 -2.67 -3.35
CA MET A 44 13.26 -1.42 -2.62
C MET A 44 14.16 -0.26 -3.10
N ALA A 45 15.47 -0.52 -3.25
CA ALA A 45 16.42 0.48 -3.71
C ALA A 45 16.19 0.91 -5.17
N ARG A 46 15.83 -0.03 -6.05
CA ARG A 46 15.50 0.25 -7.46
C ARG A 46 14.26 1.12 -7.58
N LEU A 47 13.20 0.82 -6.83
CA LEU A 47 11.98 1.62 -6.76
C LEU A 47 12.29 3.04 -6.28
N ALA A 48 13.09 3.19 -5.22
CA ALA A 48 13.46 4.49 -4.66
C ALA A 48 14.37 5.34 -5.56
N THR A 49 15.20 4.71 -6.39
CA THR A 49 16.20 5.39 -7.24
C THR A 49 15.82 5.42 -8.72
N HIS A 50 14.56 5.12 -9.06
CA HIS A 50 14.06 5.06 -10.44
C HIS A 50 14.83 4.10 -11.37
N ARG A 51 15.45 3.06 -10.81
CA ARG A 51 16.12 1.96 -11.54
C ARG A 51 15.26 0.69 -11.58
N PHE A 52 13.95 0.85 -11.41
CA PHE A 52 12.99 -0.25 -11.35
C PHE A 52 12.77 -0.87 -12.73
N THR A 53 12.49 -2.17 -12.70
CA THR A 53 11.96 -2.93 -13.82
C THR A 53 10.44 -2.86 -13.83
N VAL A 54 9.83 -3.35 -14.92
CA VAL A 54 8.37 -3.46 -15.02
C VAL A 54 7.81 -4.39 -13.93
N ASN A 55 8.52 -5.48 -13.62
CA ASN A 55 8.10 -6.44 -12.60
C ASN A 55 8.17 -5.85 -11.18
N ASP A 56 9.18 -5.01 -10.90
CA ASP A 56 9.30 -4.34 -9.59
C ASP A 56 8.04 -3.52 -9.24
N VAL A 57 7.28 -3.06 -10.24
CA VAL A 57 6.02 -2.33 -10.05
C VAL A 57 4.82 -3.27 -10.07
N TRP A 58 4.60 -4.01 -11.16
CA TRP A 58 3.36 -4.75 -11.35
C TRP A 58 3.24 -5.99 -10.46
N GLU A 59 4.33 -6.73 -10.29
CA GLU A 59 4.32 -7.92 -9.44
C GLU A 59 4.19 -7.55 -7.96
N THR A 60 4.81 -6.43 -7.55
CA THR A 60 4.62 -5.87 -6.21
C THR A 60 3.14 -5.57 -5.91
N ILE A 61 2.44 -4.92 -6.84
CA ILE A 61 1.01 -4.57 -6.64
C ILE A 61 0.14 -5.83 -6.66
N ARG A 62 0.38 -6.74 -7.61
CA ARG A 62 -0.36 -8.00 -7.72
C ARG A 62 -0.20 -8.86 -6.46
N LEU A 63 1.04 -9.13 -6.08
CA LEU A 63 1.35 -9.93 -4.88
C LEU A 63 0.94 -9.21 -3.60
N GLY A 64 1.00 -7.88 -3.57
CA GLY A 64 0.47 -7.09 -2.46
C GLY A 64 -1.04 -7.29 -2.27
N LEU A 65 -1.82 -7.30 -3.36
CA LEU A 65 -3.26 -7.59 -3.30
C LEU A 65 -3.52 -9.03 -2.81
N GLU A 66 -2.73 -9.99 -3.30
CA GLU A 66 -2.84 -11.40 -2.92
C GLU A 66 -2.55 -11.63 -1.44
N GLY A 67 -1.45 -11.08 -0.91
CA GLY A 67 -1.09 -11.22 0.50
C GLY A 67 -2.05 -10.50 1.45
N ALA A 68 -2.84 -9.56 0.94
CA ALA A 68 -3.96 -8.91 1.64
C ALA A 68 -5.31 -9.68 1.52
N GLY A 69 -5.37 -10.76 0.75
CA GLY A 69 -6.53 -11.65 0.64
C GLY A 69 -7.33 -11.53 -0.66
N THR A 70 -6.88 -10.74 -1.64
CA THR A 70 -7.48 -10.74 -2.99
C THR A 70 -7.11 -12.05 -3.70
N THR A 71 -8.03 -12.66 -4.44
CA THR A 71 -7.71 -13.90 -5.16
C THR A 71 -6.69 -13.65 -6.27
N PRO A 72 -5.83 -14.61 -6.64
CA PRO A 72 -4.82 -14.42 -7.70
C PRO A 72 -5.43 -13.99 -9.04
N ILE A 73 -6.59 -14.56 -9.40
CA ILE A 73 -7.30 -14.22 -10.64
C ILE A 73 -7.80 -12.76 -10.59
N GLU A 74 -8.37 -12.33 -9.47
CA GLU A 74 -8.83 -10.94 -9.32
C GLU A 74 -7.65 -9.96 -9.30
N ALA A 75 -6.56 -10.28 -8.59
CA ALA A 75 -5.37 -9.45 -8.52
C ALA A 75 -4.74 -9.27 -9.92
N GLN A 76 -4.59 -10.36 -10.68
CA GLN A 76 -4.12 -10.32 -12.06
C GLN A 76 -5.04 -9.46 -12.94
N ALA A 77 -6.35 -9.65 -12.88
CA ALA A 77 -7.30 -8.90 -13.69
C ALA A 77 -7.27 -7.39 -13.37
N LEU A 78 -7.10 -7.03 -12.10
CA LEU A 78 -6.98 -5.63 -11.68
C LEU A 78 -5.71 -4.99 -12.24
N VAL A 79 -4.56 -5.65 -12.10
CA VAL A 79 -3.28 -5.12 -12.60
C VAL A 79 -3.27 -5.01 -14.14
N MET A 80 -3.74 -6.06 -14.84
CA MET A 80 -3.83 -6.07 -16.31
C MET A 80 -4.69 -4.94 -16.88
N ARG A 81 -5.73 -4.51 -16.16
CA ARG A 81 -6.58 -3.37 -16.58
C ARG A 81 -5.80 -2.06 -16.73
N TYR A 82 -4.72 -1.90 -15.98
CA TYR A 82 -3.91 -0.69 -15.95
C TYR A 82 -2.59 -0.81 -16.72
N HIS A 83 -2.33 -1.95 -17.36
CA HIS A 83 -1.13 -2.12 -18.18
C HIS A 83 -1.11 -1.16 -19.39
N PRO A 84 0.08 -0.82 -19.92
CA PRO A 84 0.19 -0.14 -21.20
C PRO A 84 -0.59 -0.88 -22.31
N PRO A 85 -1.28 -0.16 -23.21
CA PRO A 85 -1.23 1.29 -23.42
C PRO A 85 -2.24 2.10 -22.57
N ALA A 86 -2.99 1.47 -21.66
CA ALA A 86 -4.07 2.15 -20.94
C ALA A 86 -3.57 3.25 -20.01
N TRP A 87 -2.46 2.99 -19.30
CA TRP A 87 -1.87 3.93 -18.33
C TRP A 87 -0.33 3.88 -18.35
N PRO A 88 0.35 5.01 -18.11
CA PRO A 88 1.80 5.04 -17.91
C PRO A 88 2.22 4.29 -16.64
N LEU A 89 3.29 3.48 -16.72
CA LEU A 89 3.81 2.72 -15.57
C LEU A 89 4.16 3.59 -14.36
N GLY A 90 4.68 4.79 -14.61
CA GLY A 90 5.15 5.71 -13.56
C GLY A 90 4.07 6.14 -12.57
N GLU A 91 2.79 6.09 -12.95
CA GLU A 91 1.67 6.41 -12.05
C GLU A 91 1.53 5.41 -10.89
N PHE A 92 2.03 4.18 -11.07
CA PHE A 92 1.93 3.10 -10.08
C PHE A 92 3.20 2.93 -9.25
N LEU A 93 4.27 3.67 -9.56
CA LEU A 93 5.56 3.56 -8.89
C LEU A 93 5.47 3.88 -7.40
N ALA A 94 4.75 4.94 -7.04
CA ALA A 94 4.60 5.36 -5.65
C ALA A 94 3.89 4.29 -4.80
N LEU A 95 2.85 3.67 -5.35
CA LEU A 95 2.13 2.58 -4.69
C LEU A 95 3.03 1.36 -4.48
N ALA A 96 3.77 0.94 -5.51
CA ALA A 96 4.70 -0.18 -5.39
C ALA A 96 5.79 0.09 -4.33
N ALA A 97 6.38 1.29 -4.35
CA ALA A 97 7.38 1.70 -3.36
C ALA A 97 6.82 1.70 -1.93
N GLU A 98 5.58 2.17 -1.73
CA GLU A 98 4.91 2.16 -0.44
C GLU A 98 4.68 0.73 0.08
N ILE A 99 4.21 -0.18 -0.78
CA ILE A 99 3.97 -1.59 -0.43
C ILE A 99 5.27 -2.28 0.02
N VAL A 100 6.35 -2.14 -0.75
CA VAL A 100 7.66 -2.74 -0.40
C VAL A 100 8.21 -2.11 0.87
N THR A 101 8.17 -0.78 1.00
CA THR A 101 8.68 -0.08 2.17
C THR A 101 7.93 -0.49 3.44
N ALA A 102 6.60 -0.58 3.38
CA ALA A 102 5.78 -1.04 4.51
C ALA A 102 6.07 -2.49 4.89
N SER A 103 6.37 -3.35 3.91
CA SER A 103 6.69 -4.75 4.16
C SER A 103 8.07 -4.94 4.82
N VAL A 104 9.05 -4.09 4.48
CA VAL A 104 10.42 -4.15 5.03
C VAL A 104 10.57 -3.37 6.34
N SER A 105 10.03 -2.14 6.41
CA SER A 105 10.25 -1.20 7.50
C SER A 105 9.04 -1.04 8.44
N GLY A 106 7.90 -1.61 8.08
CA GLY A 106 6.62 -1.34 8.73
C GLY A 106 5.99 -0.03 8.28
N VAL A 107 4.71 0.14 8.58
CA VAL A 107 3.95 1.37 8.36
C VAL A 107 4.25 2.34 9.51
N PRO A 108 4.65 3.60 9.23
CA PRO A 108 4.85 4.59 10.27
C PRO A 108 3.58 4.79 11.12
N ALA A 109 3.76 4.92 12.44
CA ALA A 109 2.66 5.26 13.34
C ALA A 109 2.04 6.61 12.90
N GLY A 110 0.77 6.59 12.50
CA GLY A 110 0.05 7.75 11.93
C GLY A 110 -0.39 7.61 10.47
N LYS A 111 0.15 6.64 9.71
CA LYS A 111 -0.33 6.28 8.35
C LYS A 111 -1.11 4.97 8.27
N ALA A 112 -1.11 4.18 9.36
CA ALA A 112 -2.04 3.07 9.49
C ALA A 112 -3.46 3.66 9.50
N GLY A 113 -4.18 3.54 8.38
CA GLY A 113 -5.53 4.06 8.25
C GLY A 113 -6.35 3.65 9.47
N THR A 114 -6.88 4.65 10.17
CA THR A 114 -7.70 4.47 11.37
C THR A 114 -8.89 3.59 11.04
N GLU A 115 -8.82 2.31 11.37
CA GLU A 115 -10.01 1.50 11.57
C GLU A 115 -10.72 2.07 12.81
N GLY A 116 -11.87 2.71 12.58
CA GLY A 116 -12.91 3.00 13.57
C GLY A 116 -12.41 3.51 14.92
N SER A 117 -12.01 4.78 15.00
CA SER A 117 -12.07 5.49 16.27
C SER A 117 -13.30 6.38 16.24
N ASP A 118 -14.34 5.97 16.95
CA ASP A 118 -15.45 6.82 17.36
C ASP A 118 -14.88 7.88 18.31
N ALA A 119 -14.29 8.94 17.75
CA ALA A 119 -13.84 10.10 18.49
C ALA A 119 -14.99 11.10 18.51
N PRO A 120 -15.51 11.51 19.67
CA PRO A 120 -16.59 12.48 19.73
C PRO A 120 -16.08 13.81 19.15
N ALA A 121 -16.94 14.44 18.34
CA ALA A 121 -16.68 15.72 17.68
C ALA A 121 -16.05 16.73 18.65
N PRO A 122 -15.04 17.52 18.23
CA PRO A 122 -14.48 18.55 19.10
C PRO A 122 -15.58 19.56 19.45
N ALA A 123 -15.78 19.77 20.75
CA ALA A 123 -16.71 20.75 21.27
C ALA A 123 -16.40 22.14 20.70
N THR A 124 -17.34 22.73 19.99
CA THR A 124 -17.31 24.14 19.64
C THR A 124 -17.44 24.95 20.92
N SER A 125 -16.32 25.48 21.43
CA SER A 125 -16.36 26.46 22.51
C SER A 125 -17.00 27.77 22.03
N PRO A 126 -17.95 28.36 22.78
CA PRO A 126 -18.57 29.64 22.41
C PRO A 126 -17.58 30.78 22.68
N SER A 127 -17.32 31.59 21.66
CA SER A 127 -16.53 32.82 21.79
C SER A 127 -17.39 33.92 22.39
N THR A 128 -17.16 34.26 23.66
CA THR A 128 -17.73 35.45 24.30
C THR A 128 -16.80 36.64 24.01
N SER A 129 -17.25 37.59 23.20
CA SER A 129 -16.61 38.91 23.09
C SER A 129 -17.47 39.95 23.81
N PRO A 130 -16.89 40.84 24.65
CA PRO A 130 -17.66 41.88 25.32
C PRO A 130 -17.92 43.05 24.37
N PRO A 131 -19.09 43.72 24.43
CA PRO A 131 -19.29 44.98 23.73
C PRO A 131 -18.62 46.11 24.53
N GLY A 132 -17.67 46.79 23.88
CA GLY A 132 -17.07 48.02 24.41
C GLY A 132 -18.07 49.18 24.44
N ARG A 133 -17.93 50.04 25.44
CA ARG A 133 -18.55 51.37 25.49
C ARG A 133 -17.57 52.36 26.08
#